data_AF-A0A1I6BT92-F1
#
_entry.id   AF-A0A1I6BT92-F1
#
_cell.length_a   1.000
_cell.length_b   1.000
_cell.length_c   1.000
_cell.angle_alpha   90.00
_cell.angle_beta   90.00
_cell.angle_gamma   90.00
#
_symmetry.space_group_name_H-M   'P 1'
#
loop_
_entity.id
_entity.type
_entity.pdbx_description
1 polymer ?
#
loop_
_entity_poly.entity_id
_entity_poly.type
_entity_poly.pdbx_seq_one_letter_code
_entity_poly.pdbx_strand_id
1 'polypeptide(L)'
;MFNYPNGGHPSQPNPSIPDQWVQYIQPLLDEALKEVNEGINLTHLFQEYILAGVLVGKGFSPQQAIAQVEKWEKSGESKLLVQSKMKK
;
A
#
# COMPACT_ATOMS: atom_id res chain seq x y z
N MET A 1 26.29 18.37 -16.48
CA MET A 1 25.47 19.45 -15.88
C MET A 1 25.19 20.45 -17.00
N PHE A 2 23.92 20.63 -17.40
CA PHE A 2 23.56 21.61 -18.44
C PHE A 2 23.15 22.92 -17.77
N ASN A 3 23.79 24.02 -18.18
CA ASN A 3 23.51 25.37 -17.71
C ASN A 3 22.41 25.98 -18.60
N TYR A 4 21.26 26.34 -18.02
CA TYR A 4 20.18 27.02 -18.73
C TYR A 4 20.15 28.51 -18.34
N PRO A 5 20.41 29.44 -19.27
CA PRO A 5 20.30 30.86 -19.00
C PRO A 5 18.82 31.27 -19.08
N ASN A 6 18.35 31.94 -18.01
CA ASN A 6 17.09 32.68 -17.89
C ASN A 6 15.77 31.92 -18.11
N GLY A 7 15.01 31.76 -17.02
CA GLY A 7 13.64 32.31 -17.02
C GLY A 7 12.45 31.37 -16.87
N GLY A 8 12.64 30.06 -16.68
CA GLY A 8 11.52 29.18 -16.35
C GLY A 8 12.00 27.81 -15.93
N HIS A 9 11.83 27.47 -14.64
CA HIS A 9 11.77 26.06 -14.29
C HIS A 9 10.61 25.48 -15.10
N PRO A 10 10.82 24.46 -15.96
CA PRO A 10 9.70 23.75 -16.53
C PRO A 10 8.89 23.22 -15.35
N SER A 11 7.65 23.69 -15.21
CA SER A 11 6.68 23.08 -14.32
C SER A 11 6.72 21.59 -14.61
N GLN A 12 7.11 20.80 -13.60
CA GLN A 12 7.18 19.34 -13.72
C GLN A 12 5.88 18.87 -14.36
N PRO A 13 5.92 18.05 -15.43
CA PRO A 13 4.71 17.55 -16.05
C PRO A 13 3.86 16.86 -14.99
N ASN A 14 2.54 17.08 -15.03
CA ASN A 14 1.61 16.38 -14.14
C ASN A 14 1.88 14.87 -14.22
N PRO A 15 1.92 14.13 -13.10
CA PRO A 15 2.20 12.70 -13.11
C PRO A 15 1.23 11.95 -14.03
N SER A 16 1.68 10.89 -14.69
CA SER A 16 0.79 10.04 -15.49
C SER A 16 -0.27 9.40 -14.60
N ILE A 17 -1.41 8.97 -15.16
CA ILE A 17 -2.44 8.27 -14.38
C ILE A 17 -1.86 7.05 -13.63
N PRO A 18 -1.02 6.19 -14.26
CA PRO A 18 -0.33 5.12 -13.53
C PRO A 18 0.50 5.63 -12.34
N ASP A 19 1.25 6.71 -12.50
CA ASP A 19 2.04 7.29 -11.38
C ASP A 19 1.14 7.81 -10.26
N GLN A 20 0.02 8.44 -10.62
CA GLN A 20 -0.97 8.90 -9.64
C GLN A 20 -1.56 7.72 -8.86
N TRP A 21 -1.78 6.57 -9.50
CA TRP A 21 -2.26 5.38 -8.81
C TRP A 21 -1.20 4.77 -7.89
N VAL A 22 0.07 4.73 -8.32
CA VAL A 22 1.18 4.34 -7.45
C VAL A 22 1.26 5.25 -6.23
N GLN A 23 1.17 6.57 -6.43
CA GLN A 23 1.12 7.55 -5.33
C GLN A 23 -0.09 7.36 -4.43
N TYR A 24 -1.26 7.06 -5.01
CA TYR A 24 -2.50 6.88 -4.26
C TYR A 24 -2.45 5.68 -3.31
N ILE A 25 -1.82 4.57 -3.73
CA ILE A 25 -1.66 3.38 -2.89
C ILE A 25 -0.43 3.44 -1.99
N GLN A 26 0.36 4.52 -2.01
CA GLN A 26 1.57 4.67 -1.18
C GLN A 26 1.36 4.30 0.29
N PRO A 27 0.23 4.64 0.96
CA PRO A 27 0.00 4.23 2.34
C PRO A 27 -0.03 2.70 2.56
N LEU A 28 -0.50 1.90 1.59
CA LEU A 28 -0.44 0.44 1.67
C LEU A 28 1.01 -0.04 1.59
N LEU A 29 1.80 0.56 0.70
CA LEU A 29 3.21 0.21 0.54
C LEU A 29 4.03 0.59 1.78
N ASP A 30 3.81 1.78 2.34
CA ASP A 30 4.53 2.26 3.50
C ASP A 30 4.31 1.36 4.72
N GLU A 31 3.07 0.90 4.95
CA GLU A 31 2.77 0.01 6.08
C GLU A 31 3.32 -1.41 5.84
N ALA A 32 3.20 -1.94 4.63
CA ALA A 32 3.83 -3.20 4.25
C ALA A 32 5.35 -3.18 4.48
N LEU A 33 6.04 -2.09 4.11
CA LEU A 33 7.48 -1.98 4.30
C LEU A 33 7.89 -1.92 5.78
N LYS A 34 7.05 -1.37 6.67
CA LYS A 34 7.29 -1.42 8.12
C LYS A 34 7.26 -2.86 8.62
N GLU A 35 6.25 -3.63 8.21
CA GLU A 35 6.12 -5.03 8.60
C GLU A 35 7.23 -5.94 8.05
N VAL A 36 7.73 -5.68 6.83
CA VAL A 36 8.93 -6.36 6.31
C VAL A 36 10.11 -6.14 7.26
N ASN A 37 10.33 -4.92 7.73
CA ASN A 37 11.42 -4.59 8.65
C ASN A 37 11.25 -5.21 10.04
N GLU A 38 10.02 -5.53 10.44
CA GLU A 38 9.70 -6.24 11.68
C GLU A 38 9.85 -7.78 11.54
N GLY A 39 10.16 -8.27 10.35
CA GLY A 39 10.37 -9.71 10.09
C GLY A 39 9.06 -10.50 9.98
N ILE A 40 7.97 -9.84 9.60
CA ILE A 40 6.68 -10.50 9.35
C ILE A 40 6.80 -11.50 8.19
N ASN A 41 6.06 -12.61 8.29
CA ASN A 41 5.97 -13.62 7.25
C ASN A 41 5.46 -12.99 5.93
N LEU A 42 6.23 -13.10 4.84
CA LEU A 42 5.89 -12.46 3.57
C LEU A 42 4.56 -12.95 2.95
N THR A 43 4.18 -14.21 3.19
CA THR A 43 2.89 -14.72 2.71
C THR A 43 1.74 -14.00 3.40
N HIS A 44 1.86 -13.81 4.71
CA HIS A 44 0.88 -13.09 5.49
C HIS A 44 0.76 -11.63 5.04
N LEU A 45 1.91 -10.94 4.94
CA LEU A 45 2.00 -9.56 4.48
C LEU A 45 1.37 -9.38 3.10
N PHE A 46 1.73 -10.22 2.11
CA PHE A 46 1.14 -10.10 0.77
C PHE A 46 -0.38 -10.33 0.79
N GLN A 47 -0.89 -11.23 1.64
CA GLN A 47 -2.33 -11.43 1.75
C GLN A 47 -3.04 -10.20 2.31
N GLU A 48 -2.50 -9.55 3.34
CA GLU A 48 -3.09 -8.35 3.91
C GLU A 48 -3.15 -7.19 2.90
N TYR A 49 -2.02 -6.88 2.26
CA TYR A 49 -1.95 -5.70 1.39
C TYR A 49 -2.55 -5.91 0.00
N ILE A 50 -2.58 -7.14 -0.53
CA ILE A 50 -3.35 -7.44 -1.74
C ILE A 50 -4.86 -7.34 -1.44
N LEU A 51 -5.31 -7.82 -0.28
CA LEU A 51 -6.71 -7.67 0.13
C LEU A 51 -7.09 -6.21 0.37
N ALA A 52 -6.18 -5.42 0.96
CA ALA A 52 -6.35 -3.98 1.07
C ALA A 52 -6.47 -3.33 -0.31
N GLY A 53 -5.65 -3.74 -1.29
CA GLY A 53 -5.76 -3.29 -2.69
C GLY A 53 -7.13 -3.60 -3.32
N VAL A 54 -7.72 -4.77 -3.02
CA VAL A 54 -9.10 -5.11 -3.45
C VAL A 54 -10.11 -4.13 -2.85
N LEU A 55 -9.99 -3.80 -1.55
CA LEU A 55 -10.89 -2.85 -0.90
C LEU A 55 -10.76 -1.44 -1.46
N VAL A 56 -9.54 -1.00 -1.77
CA VAL A 56 -9.30 0.26 -2.47
C VAL A 56 -10.02 0.27 -3.81
N GLY A 57 -9.90 -0.81 -4.60
CA GLY A 57 -10.66 -0.97 -5.85
C GLY A 57 -12.18 -0.97 -5.69
N LYS A 58 -12.70 -1.24 -4.48
CA LYS A 58 -14.13 -1.19 -4.13
C LYS A 58 -14.58 0.17 -3.57
N GLY A 59 -13.69 1.17 -3.55
CA GLY A 59 -14.01 2.54 -3.14
C GLY A 59 -13.63 2.90 -1.70
N PHE A 60 -12.88 2.05 -1.00
CA PHE A 60 -12.32 2.40 0.30
C PHE A 60 -11.10 3.31 0.10
N SER A 61 -10.85 4.25 1.02
CA SER A 61 -9.55 4.92 1.06
C SER A 61 -8.45 3.91 1.45
N PRO A 62 -7.17 4.17 1.10
CA PRO A 62 -6.03 3.35 1.54
C PRO A 62 -6.05 3.04 3.05
N GLN A 63 -6.29 4.05 3.89
CA GLN A 63 -6.33 3.89 5.35
C GLN A 63 -7.53 3.07 5.81
N GLN A 64 -8.69 3.26 5.18
CA GLN A 64 -9.89 2.46 5.49
C GLN A 64 -9.69 0.99 5.11
N ALA A 65 -9.03 0.74 3.98
CA ALA A 65 -8.72 -0.61 3.52
C ALA A 65 -7.80 -1.34 4.50
N ILE A 66 -6.71 -0.71 4.93
CA ILE A 66 -5.79 -1.26 5.94
C ILE A 66 -6.56 -1.58 7.24
N ALA A 67 -7.28 -0.60 7.80
CA ALA A 67 -8.02 -0.77 9.04
C ALA A 67 -9.08 -1.90 8.97
N GLN A 68 -9.71 -2.07 7.81
CA GLN A 68 -10.71 -3.12 7.60
C GLN A 68 -10.07 -4.51 7.50
N VAL A 69 -8.91 -4.64 6.85
CA VAL A 69 -8.14 -5.90 6.80
C VAL A 69 -7.69 -6.29 8.21
N GLU A 70 -7.09 -5.37 8.95
CA GLU A 70 -6.69 -5.60 10.34
C GLU A 70 -7.88 -6.02 11.21
N LYS A 71 -9.04 -5.37 11.03
CA LYS A 71 -10.25 -5.73 11.76
C LYS A 71 -10.67 -7.18 11.50
N TRP A 72 -10.65 -7.61 10.23
CA TRP A 72 -10.98 -8.98 9.85
C TRP A 72 -9.99 -10.02 10.37
N GLU A 73 -8.72 -9.64 10.46
CA GLU A 73 -7.70 -10.47 11.07
C GLU A 73 -7.94 -10.60 12.59
N LYS A 74 -8.05 -9.46 13.30
CA LYS A 74 -8.23 -9.39 14.76
C LYS A 74 -9.53 -10.05 15.22
N SER A 75 -10.62 -9.93 14.46
CA SER A 75 -11.89 -10.58 14.78
C SER A 75 -11.92 -12.07 14.42
N GLY A 76 -10.98 -12.54 13.59
CA GLY A 76 -10.97 -13.88 13.02
C GLY A 76 -12.01 -14.12 11.92
N GLU A 77 -12.64 -13.05 11.39
CA GLU A 77 -13.56 -13.13 10.26
C GLU A 77 -12.87 -13.71 9.02
N SER A 78 -11.61 -13.34 8.78
CA SER A 78 -10.77 -13.99 7.78
C SER A 78 -9.92 -15.10 8.39
N LYS A 79 -10.43 -16.34 8.28
CA LYS A 79 -9.69 -17.54 8.72
C LYS A 79 -8.32 -17.68 8.02
N LEU A 80 -8.22 -17.23 6.76
CA LEU A 80 -6.97 -17.33 5.99
C LEU A 80 -5.91 -16.34 6.47
N LEU A 81 -6.30 -15.10 6.82
CA LEU A 81 -5.37 -14.12 7.40
C LEU A 81 -4.86 -14.59 8.76
N VAL A 82 -5.75 -15.09 9.62
CA VAL A 82 -5.37 -15.67 10.92
C VAL A 82 -4.39 -16.83 10.74
N GLN A 83 -4.64 -17.72 9.77
CA GLN A 83 -3.77 -18.87 9.50
C GLN A 83 -2.40 -18.48 8.98
N SER A 84 -2.30 -17.50 8.08
CA SER A 84 -1.01 -17.07 7.54
C SER A 84 -0.16 -16.34 8.58
N LYS A 85 -0.78 -15.56 9.46
CA LYS A 85 -0.10 -14.90 10.60
C LYS A 85 0.64 -15.89 11.49
N MET A 86 0.06 -17.08 11.70
CA MET A 86 0.60 -18.11 12.58
C MET A 86 1.70 -18.96 11.93
N LYS A 87 1.87 -18.88 10.61
CA LYS A 87 2.92 -19.62 9.90
C LYS A 87 4.21 -18.83 9.98
N LYS A 88 5.25 -19.47 10.52
CA LYS A 88 6.63 -18.96 10.47
C LYS A 88 7.18 -19.12 9.06
#